data_AF-A0A353JXQ1-F1
#
_entry.id   AF-A0A353JXQ1-F1
#
_cell.length_a   1.000
_cell.length_b   1.000
_cell.length_c   1.000
_cell.angle_alpha   90.00
_cell.angle_beta   90.00
_cell.angle_gamma   90.00
#
_symmetry.space_group_name_H-M   'P 1'
#
loop_
_entity.id
_entity.type
_entity.pdbx_description
1 polymer ?
#
loop_
_entity_poly.entity_id
_entity_poly.type
_entity_poly.pdbx_seq_one_letter_code
_entity_poly.pdbx_strand_id
1 'polypeptide(L)' 'MASSSTITDKQLMILNFIKKEIAEKGYPPSVREICQGVGLSSTSTVHG' A
#
# COMPACT_ATOMS: atom_id res chain seq x y z
N MET A 1 13.37 21.32 13.58
CA MET A 1 13.79 20.68 12.31
C MET A 1 12.93 19.45 12.12
N ALA A 2 12.35 19.27 10.93
CA ALA A 2 11.21 18.38 10.64
C ALA A 2 11.43 16.90 11.02
N SER A 3 10.39 16.29 11.59
CA SER A 3 10.27 14.87 11.91
C SER A 3 10.50 14.02 10.65
N SER A 4 11.58 13.23 10.64
CA SER A 4 11.88 12.28 9.57
C SER A 4 10.89 11.12 9.60
N SER A 5 9.74 11.31 8.95
CA SER A 5 8.83 10.23 8.61
C SER A 5 9.37 9.53 7.36
N THR A 6 10.40 8.69 7.54
CA THR A 6 10.84 7.75 6.50
C THR A 6 9.63 6.90 6.11
N ILE A 7 9.06 7.18 4.94
CA ILE A 7 7.92 6.43 4.42
C ILE A 7 8.37 4.99 4.26
N THR A 8 7.74 4.09 5.00
CA THR A 8 8.05 2.65 4.92
C THR A 8 7.58 2.10 3.57
N ASP A 9 8.22 1.03 3.07
CA ASP A 9 7.85 0.42 1.79
C ASP A 9 6.35 0.07 1.70
N LYS A 10 5.76 -0.34 2.82
CA LYS A 10 4.31 -0.59 2.94
C LYS A 10 3.48 0.67 2.70
N GLN A 11 3.89 1.81 3.27
CA GLN A 11 3.20 3.08 3.07
C GLN A 11 3.36 3.56 1.62
N LEU A 12 4.52 3.36 0.99
CA LEU A 12 4.72 3.63 -0.44
C LEU A 12 3.80 2.75 -1.32
N MET A 13 3.71 1.45 -1.02
CA MET A 13 2.82 0.55 -1.76
C MET A 13 1.36 0.97 -1.63
N ILE A 14 0.90 1.31 -0.43
CA ILE A 14 -0.47 1.81 -0.20
C ILE A 14 -0.71 3.10 -0.99
N LEU A 15 0.23 4.05 -0.93
CA LEU A 15 0.11 5.32 -1.64
C LEU A 15 0.04 5.12 -3.16
N ASN A 16 0.89 4.25 -3.71
CA ASN A 16 0.90 3.93 -5.13
C ASN A 16 -0.38 3.22 -5.56
N PHE A 17 -0.88 2.30 -4.73
CA PHE A 17 -2.13 1.59 -5.00
C PHE A 17 -3.33 2.55 -5.04
N ILE A 18 -3.44 3.47 -4.07
CA ILE A 18 -4.49 4.49 -4.07
C ILE A 18 -4.43 5.35 -5.34
N LYS A 19 -3.23 5.84 -5.71
CA LYS A 19 -3.06 6.65 -6.92
C LYS A 19 -3.47 5.90 -8.19
N LYS A 20 -3.07 4.64 -8.30
CA LYS A 20 -3.40 3.76 -9.42
C LYS A 20 -4.92 3.57 -9.55
N GLU A 21 -5.58 3.22 -8.46
CA GLU A 21 -7.02 2.97 -8.43
C GLU A 21 -7.83 4.22 -8.76
N ILE A 22 -7.41 5.40 -8.28
CA ILE A 22 -8.03 6.67 -8.68
C ILE A 22 -7.86 6.91 -10.18
N ALA A 23 -6.67 6.65 -10.74
CA ALA A 23 -6.41 6.86 -12.16
C ALA A 23 -7.17 5.89 -13.07
N GLU A 24 -7.32 4.62 -12.66
CA GLU A 24 -7.97 3.58 -13.46
C GLU A 24 -9.49 3.53 -13.27
N LYS A 25 -9.98 3.66 -12.03
CA LYS A 25 -11.40 3.50 -11.69
C LYS A 25 -12.12 4.84 -11.48
N GLY A 26 -11.36 5.93 -11.27
CA GLY A 26 -11.92 7.25 -10.98
C GLY A 26 -12.32 7.46 -9.52
N TYR A 27 -12.02 6.50 -8.63
CA TYR A 27 -12.33 6.61 -7.20
C TYR A 27 -11.24 5.99 -6.33
N PRO A 28 -11.02 6.53 -5.11
CA PRO A 28 -10.07 5.95 -4.17
C PRO A 28 -10.57 4.57 -3.69
N PRO A 29 -9.68 3.57 -3.60
CA PRO A 29 -10.04 2.24 -3.15
C PRO A 29 -10.40 2.24 -1.67
N SER A 30 -11.30 1.35 -1.26
CA SER A 30 -11.62 1.15 0.16
C SER A 30 -10.47 0.48 0.91
N VAL A 31 -10.47 0.59 2.24
CA VAL A 31 -9.48 -0.10 3.10
C VAL A 31 -9.43 -1.60 2.82
N ARG A 32 -10.57 -2.25 2.55
CA ARG A 32 -10.62 -3.68 2.21
C ARG A 32 -9.91 -3.97 0.88
N GLU A 33 -10.14 -3.15 -0.14
CA GLU A 33 -9.48 -3.28 -1.45
C GLU A 33 -7.98 -2.99 -1.35
N ILE A 34 -7.57 -2.00 -0.55
CA ILE A 34 -6.15 -1.72 -0.29
C ILE A 34 -5.49 -2.93 0.37
N CYS A 35 -6.10 -3.50 1.41
CA CYS A 35 -5.54 -4.68 2.08
C CYS A 35 -5.45 -5.90 1.15
N GLN A 36 -6.40 -6.07 0.23
CA GLN A 36 -6.39 -7.14 -0.77
C GLN A 36 -5.39 -6.88 -1.91
N GLY A 37 -5.35 -5.67 -2.47
CA GLY A 37 -4.57 -5.30 -3.65
C GLY A 37 -3.10 -4.98 -3.37
N VAL A 38 -2.80 -4.49 -2.16
CA VAL A 38 -1.42 -4.32 -1.68
C VAL A 38 -0.84 -5.65 -1.17
N GLY A 39 -1.66 -6.71 -1.12
CA GLY A 39 -1.18 -8.06 -0.83
C GLY A 39 -0.41 -8.12 0.49
N LEU A 40 -0.96 -7.54 1.57
CA LEU A 40 -0.44 -7.73 2.94
C LEU A 40 -0.68 -9.16 3.45
N SER A 41 -0.63 -10.14 2.54
CA SER A 41 -0.55 -11.56 2.81
C SER A 41 0.91 -11.88 3.08
N SER A 42 1.32 -11.82 4.35
CA SER A 42 2.62 -12.30 4.82
C SER A 42 2.95 -13.67 4.20
N THR A 43 3.81 -13.73 3.19
CA THR A 43 4.34 -15.01 2.66
C THR A 43 5.75 -14.88 2.07
N SER A 44 6.63 -14.05 2.65
CA SER A 44 8.03 -13.98 2.17
C SER A 44 9.10 -14.06 3.24
N THR A 45 8.73 -14.50 4.45
CA THR A 45 9.70 -15.19 5.33
C THR A 45 9.05 -16.45 5.90
N VAL A 46 8.69 -17.37 5.00
CA VAL A 46 8.96 -18.79 5.23
C VAL A 46 10.40 -18.99 4.75
N HIS A 47 11.34 -18.69 5.62
CA HIS A 47 12.67 -19.29 5.57
C HIS A 47 12.73 -20.21 6.80
N GLY A 48 13.29 -21.41 6.58
CA GLY A 48 13.15 -22.59 7.45
C GLY A 48 13.80 -22.50 8.83
#